data_AF-A0A9E2LT35-F1
#
_entry.id   AF-A0A9E2LT35-F1
#
_cell.length_a   1.000
_cell.length_b   1.000
_cell.length_c   1.000
_cell.angle_alpha   90.00
_cell.angle_beta   90.00
_cell.angle_gamma   90.00
#
_symmetry.space_group_name_H-M   'P 1'
#
loop_
_entity.id
_entity.type
_entity.pdbx_description
1 polymer ?
#
loop_
_entity_poly.entity_id
_entity_poly.type
_entity_poly.pdbx_seq_one_letter_code
_entity_poly.pdbx_strand_id
1 'polypeptide(L)'
;MVAHDKRVLILCKTYPSPSAKYAETSCVAGVDEAGNFVRLYPVPFRLISSDKQFKKWQWVSAKMEQSRSDRRPESHKLYVDTIHCHDEPLPTNNNWEARRLVLDKLPVYSDFTALDADRESRGVTLALLRPTKILGLDISPAGSPEWTEEEKAKLVSLQRQAELFDDTDARSVAQLRKLPFDFHYRYACETPQGTVAYKHKIVDWEVGALYWNVRRGHGRDWEQPFREKLESEIPAADLMFLLGTIHRFRDQWLIVSLIYPPRQQPVSEPQQSLF
;
A
#
# COMPACT_ATOMS: atom_id res chain seq x y z
N MET A 1 -13.69 20.83 13.81
CA MET A 1 -12.47 20.76 12.97
C MET A 1 -12.86 21.11 11.55
N VAL A 2 -12.04 21.91 10.89
CA VAL A 2 -12.29 22.42 9.53
C VAL A 2 -11.60 21.48 8.54
N ALA A 3 -12.21 21.22 7.38
CA ALA A 3 -11.56 20.49 6.30
C ALA A 3 -10.55 21.42 5.61
N HIS A 4 -9.34 20.93 5.36
CA HIS A 4 -8.27 21.71 4.73
C HIS A 4 -7.92 21.09 3.39
N ASP A 5 -7.60 21.92 2.41
CA ASP A 5 -6.99 21.45 1.17
C ASP A 5 -5.57 20.99 1.47
N LYS A 6 -5.30 19.72 1.16
CA LYS A 6 -3.98 19.12 1.33
C LYS A 6 -3.57 18.43 0.03
N ARG A 7 -2.28 18.53 -0.27
CA ARG A 7 -1.65 17.85 -1.39
C ARG A 7 -0.84 16.66 -0.88
N VAL A 8 -1.06 15.49 -1.48
CA VAL A 8 -0.49 14.22 -1.04
C VAL A 8 -0.01 13.42 -2.25
N LEU A 9 1.21 12.91 -2.18
CA LEU A 9 1.75 11.97 -3.15
C LEU A 9 1.34 10.56 -2.73
N ILE A 10 0.56 9.88 -3.56
CA ILE A 10 0.05 8.55 -3.23
C ILE A 10 1.18 7.51 -3.32
N LEU A 11 1.43 6.80 -2.22
CA LEU A 11 2.46 5.75 -2.16
C LEU A 11 1.86 4.35 -2.09
N CYS A 12 0.64 4.19 -1.61
CA CYS A 12 -0.03 2.88 -1.59
C CYS A 12 -1.54 2.95 -1.65
N LYS A 13 -2.10 1.81 -2.05
CA LYS A 13 -3.51 1.47 -1.90
C LYS A 13 -3.58 -0.01 -1.51
N THR A 14 -4.30 -0.32 -0.45
CA THR A 14 -4.53 -1.72 -0.07
C THR A 14 -5.61 -2.34 -0.94
N TYR A 15 -5.57 -3.67 -1.09
CA TYR A 15 -6.64 -4.43 -1.72
C TYR A 15 -7.97 -4.16 -0.97
N PRO A 16 -9.05 -3.78 -1.66
CA PRO A 16 -10.29 -3.35 -1.04
C PRO A 16 -10.97 -4.50 -0.31
N SER A 17 -11.68 -4.14 0.76
CA SER A 17 -12.50 -5.05 1.55
C SER A 17 -13.95 -4.53 1.61
N PRO A 18 -14.96 -5.43 1.67
CA PRO A 18 -16.36 -5.07 1.82
C PRO A 18 -16.63 -4.19 3.04
N SER A 19 -17.53 -3.23 2.88
CA SER A 19 -17.90 -2.25 3.89
C SER A 19 -19.40 -2.02 3.87
N ALA A 20 -20.03 -2.13 5.04
CA ALA A 20 -21.46 -1.84 5.16
C ALA A 20 -21.81 -0.38 4.84
N LYS A 21 -20.85 0.55 5.05
CA LYS A 21 -21.09 1.99 4.91
C LYS A 21 -20.67 2.55 3.55
N TYR A 22 -19.74 1.91 2.85
CA TYR A 22 -19.14 2.44 1.61
C TYR A 22 -19.09 1.41 0.48
N ALA A 23 -19.77 0.27 0.64
CA ALA A 23 -19.76 -0.94 -0.20
C ALA A 23 -18.39 -1.64 -0.18
N GLU A 24 -17.32 -0.91 -0.48
CA GLU A 24 -15.94 -1.35 -0.34
C GLU A 24 -15.05 -0.21 0.16
N THR A 25 -13.94 -0.56 0.81
CA THR A 25 -12.96 0.43 1.27
C THR A 25 -11.54 -0.09 1.10
N SER A 26 -10.67 0.80 0.65
CA SER A 26 -9.21 0.66 0.72
C SER A 26 -8.64 1.63 1.75
N CYS A 27 -7.53 1.24 2.39
CA CYS A 27 -6.63 2.16 3.03
C CYS A 27 -5.68 2.69 1.96
N VAL A 28 -5.49 4.00 1.93
CA VAL A 28 -4.53 4.67 1.06
C VAL A 28 -3.53 5.39 1.95
N ALA A 29 -2.26 5.34 1.60
CA ALA A 29 -1.25 6.15 2.26
C ALA A 29 -0.40 6.88 1.24
N GLY A 30 0.10 8.02 1.67
CA GLY A 30 0.95 8.88 0.87
C GLY A 30 1.80 9.76 1.76
N VAL A 31 2.43 10.75 1.15
CA VAL A 31 3.24 11.73 1.85
C VAL A 31 2.88 13.13 1.40
N ASP A 32 2.89 14.10 2.31
CA ASP A 32 2.72 15.50 1.96
C ASP A 32 4.03 16.11 1.41
N GLU A 33 3.99 17.39 1.05
CA GLU A 33 5.13 18.11 0.46
C GLU A 33 6.34 18.23 1.42
N ALA A 34 6.07 18.20 2.74
CA ALA A 34 7.07 18.22 3.79
C ALA A 34 7.67 16.84 4.09
N GLY A 35 7.13 15.77 3.50
CA GLY A 35 7.58 14.39 3.74
C GLY A 35 6.94 13.74 4.96
N ASN A 36 5.81 14.26 5.46
CA ASN A 36 5.06 13.58 6.51
C ASN A 36 4.12 12.55 5.89
N PHE A 37 4.01 11.39 6.52
CA PHE A 37 3.01 10.40 6.12
C PHE A 37 1.59 10.95 6.29
N VAL A 38 0.72 10.56 5.35
CA VAL A 38 -0.72 10.80 5.40
C VAL A 38 -1.43 9.49 5.13
N ARG A 39 -2.35 9.11 6.02
CA ARG A 39 -3.25 7.96 5.85
C ARG A 39 -4.64 8.47 5.51
N LEU A 40 -5.19 7.98 4.40
CA LEU A 40 -6.53 8.26 3.93
C LEU A 40 -7.38 7.01 4.14
N TYR A 41 -8.38 7.11 5.03
CA TYR A 41 -9.33 6.04 5.26
C TYR A 41 -10.67 6.59 5.75
N PRO A 42 -11.80 6.04 5.29
CA PRO A 42 -11.94 5.04 4.22
C PRO A 42 -11.92 5.67 2.82
N VAL A 43 -11.36 4.95 1.83
CA VAL A 43 -11.40 5.37 0.41
C VAL A 43 -12.14 4.30 -0.42
N PRO A 44 -13.35 4.57 -0.93
CA PRO A 44 -14.10 3.66 -1.81
C PRO A 44 -13.58 3.77 -3.26
N PHE A 45 -12.30 3.48 -3.48
CA PHE A 45 -11.57 3.86 -4.69
C PHE A 45 -12.24 3.44 -6.00
N ARG A 46 -12.83 2.23 -6.08
CA ARG A 46 -13.44 1.73 -7.34
C ARG A 46 -14.77 2.41 -7.68
N LEU A 47 -15.33 3.18 -6.75
CA LEU A 47 -16.59 3.92 -6.89
C LEU A 47 -16.37 5.43 -7.08
N ILE A 48 -15.11 5.86 -7.09
CA ILE A 48 -14.75 7.22 -7.44
C ILE A 48 -14.80 7.35 -8.97
N SER A 49 -15.30 8.48 -9.48
CA SER A 49 -15.35 8.77 -10.91
C SER A 49 -13.96 8.64 -11.56
N SER A 50 -13.90 8.19 -12.81
CA SER A 50 -12.65 7.81 -13.47
C SER A 50 -11.62 8.94 -13.55
N ASP A 51 -12.06 10.18 -13.69
CA ASP A 51 -11.24 11.40 -13.69
C ASP A 51 -10.60 11.71 -12.33
N LYS A 52 -11.14 11.15 -11.25
CA LYS A 52 -10.67 11.32 -9.87
C LYS A 52 -9.93 10.09 -9.33
N GLN A 53 -9.85 9.01 -10.10
CA GLN A 53 -9.09 7.83 -9.74
C GLN A 53 -7.59 8.08 -9.94
N PHE A 54 -6.86 8.12 -8.83
CA PHE A 54 -5.42 8.35 -8.82
C PHE A 54 -4.58 7.08 -8.94
N LYS A 55 -3.35 7.27 -9.42
CA LYS A 55 -2.32 6.22 -9.55
C LYS A 55 -1.31 6.31 -8.40
N LYS A 56 -0.58 5.21 -8.16
CA LYS A 56 0.61 5.22 -7.28
C LYS A 56 1.66 6.17 -7.88
N TRP A 57 2.35 6.92 -7.03
CA TRP A 57 3.28 8.00 -7.37
C TRP A 57 2.65 9.24 -8.00
N GLN A 58 1.33 9.41 -7.92
CA GLN A 58 0.65 10.60 -8.39
C GLN A 58 0.38 11.58 -7.25
N TRP A 59 0.65 12.86 -7.49
CA TRP A 59 0.19 13.92 -6.60
C TRP A 59 -1.32 14.11 -6.74
N VAL A 60 -2.02 14.19 -5.61
CA VAL A 60 -3.43 14.56 -5.55
C VAL A 60 -3.64 15.69 -4.56
N SER A 61 -4.54 16.60 -4.87
CA SER A 61 -5.04 17.59 -3.92
C SER A 61 -6.51 17.31 -3.62
N ALA A 62 -6.90 17.39 -2.35
CA ALA A 62 -8.28 17.19 -1.92
C ALA A 62 -8.53 17.83 -0.56
N LYS A 63 -9.81 18.03 -0.23
CA LYS A 63 -10.21 18.37 1.13
C LYS A 63 -10.03 17.16 2.03
N MET A 64 -9.41 17.40 3.18
CA MET A 64 -9.14 16.38 4.19
C MET A 64 -9.49 16.92 5.59
N GLU A 65 -10.10 16.07 6.41
CA GLU A 65 -10.36 16.34 7.84
C GLU A 65 -9.62 15.30 8.69
N GLN A 66 -9.04 15.72 9.82
CA GLN A 66 -8.50 14.77 10.79
C GLN A 66 -9.58 13.75 11.18
N SER A 67 -9.23 12.47 11.20
CA SER A 67 -10.17 11.42 11.58
C SER A 67 -10.58 11.55 13.05
N ARG A 68 -11.89 11.50 13.31
CA ARG A 68 -12.43 11.51 14.68
C ARG A 68 -12.42 10.13 15.34
N SER A 69 -12.52 9.08 14.52
CA SER A 69 -12.56 7.69 14.97
C SER A 69 -11.18 7.05 15.01
N ASP A 70 -10.18 7.63 14.34
CA ASP A 70 -8.81 7.12 14.30
C ASP A 70 -7.83 8.12 14.90
N ARG A 71 -7.28 7.80 16.07
CA ARG A 71 -6.42 8.69 16.86
C ARG A 71 -4.98 8.78 16.36
N ARG A 72 -4.64 8.05 15.30
CA ARG A 72 -3.31 8.16 14.67
C ARG A 72 -3.17 9.54 14.04
N PRO A 73 -2.07 10.28 14.30
CA PRO A 73 -1.94 11.67 13.89
C PRO A 73 -2.00 11.83 12.36
N GLU A 74 -1.54 10.83 11.61
CA GLU A 74 -1.56 10.86 10.15
C GLU A 74 -2.92 10.48 9.53
N SER A 75 -3.91 10.06 10.33
CA SER A 75 -5.20 9.57 9.82
C SER A 75 -6.18 10.68 9.48
N HIS A 76 -6.54 10.75 8.21
CA HIS A 76 -7.46 11.73 7.65
C HIS A 76 -8.62 11.06 6.92
N LYS A 77 -9.80 11.68 7.03
CA LYS A 77 -10.95 11.42 6.16
C LYS A 77 -10.77 12.24 4.88
N LEU A 78 -10.90 11.57 3.74
CA LEU A 78 -10.86 12.16 2.41
C LEU A 78 -12.28 12.49 1.91
N TYR A 79 -12.48 13.67 1.35
CA TYR A 79 -13.71 14.01 0.62
C TYR A 79 -13.52 13.71 -0.86
N VAL A 80 -14.00 12.55 -1.31
CA VAL A 80 -13.68 12.00 -2.64
C VAL A 80 -14.09 12.91 -3.81
N ASP A 81 -15.19 13.65 -3.69
CA ASP A 81 -15.67 14.55 -4.75
C ASP A 81 -14.73 15.74 -4.99
N THR A 82 -13.88 16.05 -4.00
CA THR A 82 -12.91 17.16 -4.05
C THR A 82 -11.54 16.72 -4.58
N ILE A 83 -11.36 15.44 -4.91
CA ILE A 83 -10.10 14.96 -5.47
C ILE A 83 -9.84 15.66 -6.80
N HIS A 84 -8.63 16.20 -6.90
CA HIS A 84 -8.01 16.68 -8.12
C HIS A 84 -6.69 15.93 -8.29
N CYS A 85 -6.63 15.07 -9.31
CA CYS A 85 -5.41 14.41 -9.72
C CYS A 85 -4.55 15.42 -10.50
N HIS A 86 -3.32 15.66 -10.05
CA HIS A 86 -2.37 16.46 -10.82
C HIS A 86 -1.81 15.65 -12.00
N ASP A 87 -0.73 16.15 -12.61
CA ASP A 87 0.00 15.54 -13.73
C ASP A 87 0.25 14.03 -13.57
N GLU A 88 0.84 13.42 -14.62
CA GLU A 88 1.21 12.01 -14.58
C GLU A 88 2.05 11.64 -13.34
N PRO A 89 1.99 10.38 -12.89
CA PRO A 89 2.80 9.91 -11.77
C PRO A 89 4.26 10.25 -11.95
N LEU A 90 4.96 10.50 -10.83
CA LEU A 90 6.39 10.75 -10.85
C LEU A 90 7.10 9.66 -11.68
N PRO A 91 7.96 10.05 -12.63
CA PRO A 91 8.50 9.14 -13.60
C PRO A 91 9.48 8.14 -12.96
N THR A 92 9.73 7.04 -13.68
CA THR A 92 10.71 6.01 -13.32
C THR A 92 12.04 6.17 -14.06
N ASN A 93 12.17 7.18 -14.92
CA ASN A 93 13.40 7.47 -15.65
C ASN A 93 14.55 7.83 -14.68
N ASN A 94 15.77 7.85 -15.21
CA ASN A 94 16.98 8.17 -14.46
C ASN A 94 17.09 7.41 -13.12
N ASN A 95 16.80 6.09 -13.13
CA ASN A 95 16.82 5.26 -11.91
C ASN A 95 15.94 5.77 -10.77
N TRP A 96 14.72 6.24 -11.11
CA TRP A 96 13.73 6.76 -10.15
C TRP A 96 14.15 8.07 -9.45
N GLU A 97 15.00 8.89 -10.07
CA GLU A 97 15.49 10.16 -9.48
C GLU A 97 14.38 10.99 -8.79
N ALA A 98 13.28 11.30 -9.50
CA ALA A 98 12.18 12.09 -8.95
C ALA A 98 11.48 11.43 -7.76
N ARG A 99 11.37 10.09 -7.75
CA ARG A 99 10.77 9.33 -6.65
C ARG A 99 11.74 9.22 -5.47
N ARG A 100 13.04 9.11 -5.73
CA ARG A 100 14.10 9.07 -4.69
C ARG A 100 14.14 10.38 -3.90
N LEU A 101 14.01 11.54 -4.55
CA LEU A 101 13.89 12.84 -3.86
C LEU A 101 12.77 12.88 -2.81
N VAL A 102 11.70 12.11 -3.00
CA VAL A 102 10.63 11.95 -2.02
C VAL A 102 11.03 10.94 -0.95
N LEU A 103 11.51 9.76 -1.36
CA LEU A 103 11.90 8.68 -0.45
C LEU A 103 13.01 9.10 0.52
N ASP A 104 13.95 9.92 0.09
CA ASP A 104 15.09 10.39 0.88
C ASP A 104 14.65 11.33 2.04
N LYS A 105 13.42 11.87 1.99
CA LYS A 105 12.82 12.63 3.10
C LYS A 105 12.22 11.73 4.17
N LEU A 106 12.01 10.45 3.89
CA LEU A 106 11.28 9.54 4.75
C LEU A 106 12.22 8.71 5.61
N PRO A 107 11.89 8.49 6.90
CA PRO A 107 12.66 7.57 7.71
C PRO A 107 12.51 6.14 7.17
N VAL A 108 13.65 5.50 6.90
CA VAL A 108 13.71 4.10 6.46
C VAL A 108 14.36 3.28 7.56
N TYR A 109 13.62 2.32 8.09
CA TYR A 109 14.09 1.39 9.12
C TYR A 109 14.81 0.22 8.46
N SER A 110 15.95 -0.19 9.03
CA SER A 110 16.66 -1.43 8.65
C SER A 110 16.26 -2.62 9.50
N ASP A 111 15.58 -2.37 10.62
CA ASP A 111 15.15 -3.36 11.61
C ASP A 111 13.69 -3.13 12.01
N PHE A 112 12.92 -4.20 12.07
CA PHE A 112 11.52 -4.15 12.51
C PHE A 112 11.39 -3.94 14.02
N THR A 113 12.29 -4.47 14.84
CA THR A 113 12.22 -4.27 16.30
C THR A 113 12.34 -2.79 16.66
N ALA A 114 13.28 -2.08 16.03
CA ALA A 114 13.41 -0.63 16.17
C ALA A 114 12.14 0.12 15.72
N LEU A 115 11.54 -0.29 14.59
CA LEU A 115 10.27 0.28 14.13
C LEU A 115 9.14 0.08 15.15
N ASP A 116 9.02 -1.13 15.71
CA ASP A 116 7.95 -1.40 16.68
C ASP A 116 8.16 -0.69 18.02
N ALA A 117 9.42 -0.52 18.46
CA ALA A 117 9.73 0.32 19.62
C ALA A 117 9.33 1.79 19.41
N ASP A 118 9.47 2.32 18.18
CA ASP A 118 9.05 3.67 17.82
C ASP A 118 7.52 3.82 17.70
N ARG A 119 6.80 2.75 17.40
CA ARG A 119 5.34 2.72 17.55
C ARG A 119 4.93 2.97 18.99
N GLU A 120 5.60 2.31 19.95
CA GLU A 120 5.24 2.40 21.36
C GLU A 120 5.62 3.74 21.99
N SER A 121 6.83 4.21 21.69
CA SER A 121 7.37 5.43 22.30
C SER A 121 6.93 6.71 21.61
N ARG A 122 6.81 6.71 20.27
CA ARG A 122 6.53 7.91 19.46
C ARG A 122 5.19 7.85 18.72
N GLY A 123 4.49 6.72 18.76
CA GLY A 123 3.20 6.56 18.08
C GLY A 123 3.31 6.39 16.56
N VAL A 124 4.46 5.96 16.04
CA VAL A 124 4.67 5.72 14.59
C VAL A 124 3.78 4.57 14.13
N THR A 125 2.97 4.80 13.10
CA THR A 125 2.02 3.80 12.57
C THR A 125 2.05 3.60 11.06
N LEU A 126 2.91 4.35 10.37
CA LEU A 126 3.34 4.14 8.99
C LEU A 126 4.85 4.32 8.92
N ALA A 127 5.53 3.44 8.19
CA ALA A 127 6.99 3.53 8.03
C ALA A 127 7.47 2.78 6.80
N LEU A 128 8.63 3.21 6.28
CA LEU A 128 9.39 2.41 5.32
C LEU A 128 10.33 1.48 6.08
N LEU A 129 10.37 0.20 5.68
CA LEU A 129 11.34 -0.77 6.16
C LEU A 129 12.09 -1.37 4.97
N ARG A 130 13.42 -1.35 5.03
CA ARG A 130 14.28 -1.99 4.05
C ARG A 130 14.76 -3.33 4.62
N PRO A 131 14.23 -4.49 4.17
CA PRO A 131 14.76 -5.78 4.58
C PRO A 131 16.16 -6.00 3.99
N THR A 132 17.00 -6.75 4.70
CA THR A 132 18.30 -7.21 4.17
C THR A 132 18.10 -8.26 3.08
N LYS A 133 17.16 -9.18 3.29
CA LYS A 133 16.90 -10.28 2.36
C LYS A 133 15.47 -10.81 2.47
N ILE A 134 14.87 -11.19 1.35
CA ILE A 134 13.65 -11.99 1.32
C ILE A 134 13.99 -13.46 1.52
N LEU A 135 13.37 -14.11 2.50
CA LEU A 135 13.56 -15.53 2.82
C LEU A 135 12.54 -16.43 2.12
N GLY A 136 11.41 -15.86 1.69
CA GLY A 136 10.39 -16.54 0.91
C GLY A 136 9.01 -15.94 1.12
N LEU A 137 8.07 -16.47 0.36
CA LEU A 137 6.66 -16.10 0.37
C LEU A 137 5.84 -17.28 0.91
N ASP A 138 5.13 -17.04 2.00
CA ASP A 138 4.14 -18.00 2.50
C ASP A 138 2.80 -17.67 1.86
N ILE A 139 2.24 -18.64 1.15
CA ILE A 139 0.93 -18.57 0.52
C ILE A 139 0.03 -19.55 1.26
N SER A 140 -1.01 -19.03 1.91
CA SER A 140 -2.00 -19.84 2.62
C SER A 140 -3.40 -19.56 2.06
N PRO A 141 -4.30 -20.55 1.99
CA PRO A 141 -5.70 -20.28 1.67
C PRO A 141 -6.28 -19.22 2.61
N ALA A 142 -7.04 -18.28 2.05
CA ALA A 142 -7.83 -17.38 2.87
C ALA A 142 -8.91 -18.19 3.60
N GLY A 143 -9.34 -17.72 4.78
CA GLY A 143 -10.34 -18.44 5.60
C GLY A 143 -11.67 -18.72 4.87
N SER A 144 -11.98 -17.95 3.83
CA SER A 144 -12.97 -18.31 2.81
C SER A 144 -12.49 -17.82 1.45
N PRO A 145 -12.54 -18.66 0.38
CA PRO A 145 -12.11 -18.27 -0.96
C PRO A 145 -13.05 -17.21 -1.57
N GLU A 146 -14.32 -17.23 -1.16
CA GLU A 146 -15.34 -16.28 -1.59
C GLU A 146 -15.73 -15.34 -0.45
N TRP A 147 -16.36 -14.22 -0.80
CA TRP A 147 -17.02 -13.36 0.20
C TRP A 147 -18.14 -14.15 0.88
N THR A 148 -18.28 -14.02 2.20
CA THR A 148 -19.41 -14.60 2.93
C THR A 148 -20.72 -13.93 2.50
N GLU A 149 -21.86 -14.55 2.77
CA GLU A 149 -23.17 -13.93 2.46
C GLU A 149 -23.35 -12.58 3.15
N GLU A 150 -22.82 -12.41 4.36
CA GLU A 150 -22.80 -11.12 5.07
C GLU A 150 -21.92 -10.08 4.37
N GLU A 151 -20.75 -10.49 3.86
CA GLU A 151 -19.83 -9.63 3.10
C GLU A 151 -20.44 -9.23 1.75
N LYS A 152 -21.10 -10.17 1.07
CA LYS A 152 -21.87 -9.91 -0.16
C LYS A 152 -23.05 -8.97 0.12
N ALA A 153 -23.76 -9.17 1.22
CA ALA A 153 -24.86 -8.29 1.61
C ALA A 153 -24.37 -6.86 1.83
N LYS A 154 -23.16 -6.65 2.38
CA LYS A 154 -22.56 -5.31 2.49
C LYS A 154 -22.30 -4.68 1.12
N LEU A 155 -21.77 -5.45 0.17
CA LEU A 155 -21.56 -5.00 -1.22
C LEU A 155 -22.88 -4.59 -1.89
N VAL A 156 -23.96 -5.36 -1.70
CA VAL A 156 -25.27 -5.13 -2.34
C VAL A 156 -26.13 -4.09 -1.61
N SER A 157 -25.96 -3.92 -0.30
CA SER A 157 -26.83 -3.05 0.53
C SER A 157 -26.85 -1.59 0.06
N LEU A 158 -25.73 -1.09 -0.47
CA LEU A 158 -25.65 0.26 -1.03
C LEU A 158 -26.14 0.35 -2.48
N GLN A 159 -26.06 -0.74 -3.27
CA GLN A 159 -26.75 -0.77 -4.58
C GLN A 159 -28.25 -0.57 -4.42
N ARG A 160 -28.85 -1.08 -3.33
CA ARG A 160 -30.29 -0.94 -3.06
C ARG A 160 -30.70 0.41 -2.47
N GLN A 161 -29.81 1.08 -1.74
CA GLN A 161 -30.08 2.43 -1.22
C GLN A 161 -29.92 3.53 -2.28
N ALA A 162 -29.36 3.19 -3.43
CA ALA A 162 -29.02 4.14 -4.46
C ALA A 162 -29.72 3.79 -5.78
N GLU A 163 -30.90 4.36 -5.96
CA GLU A 163 -31.32 4.98 -7.23
C GLU A 163 -30.39 6.18 -7.62
N LEU A 164 -29.16 6.22 -7.09
CA LEU A 164 -28.20 7.32 -7.08
C LEU A 164 -26.82 6.91 -7.65
N PHE A 165 -26.61 5.64 -7.96
CA PHE A 165 -25.43 5.17 -8.70
C PHE A 165 -25.81 5.01 -10.18
N ASP A 166 -24.92 5.42 -11.07
CA ASP A 166 -25.06 5.08 -12.48
C ASP A 166 -24.87 3.55 -12.66
N ASP A 167 -25.45 2.98 -13.70
CA ASP A 167 -25.44 1.51 -13.96
C ASP A 167 -24.01 0.92 -13.97
N THR A 168 -23.01 1.76 -14.27
CA THR A 168 -21.59 1.43 -14.25
C THR A 168 -21.02 1.17 -12.86
N ASP A 169 -21.44 1.94 -11.85
CA ASP A 169 -20.93 1.82 -10.48
C ASP A 169 -21.53 0.58 -9.80
N ALA A 170 -22.81 0.29 -10.05
CA ALA A 170 -23.44 -0.93 -9.60
C ALA A 170 -22.72 -2.18 -10.14
N ARG A 171 -22.35 -2.19 -11.43
CA ARG A 171 -21.55 -3.27 -12.03
C ARG A 171 -20.15 -3.36 -11.44
N SER A 172 -19.51 -2.24 -11.10
CA SER A 172 -18.18 -2.23 -10.51
C SER A 172 -18.18 -2.87 -9.11
N VAL A 173 -19.14 -2.53 -8.25
CA VAL A 173 -19.28 -3.13 -6.90
C VAL A 173 -19.47 -4.65 -7.00
N ALA A 174 -20.35 -5.12 -7.89
CA ALA A 174 -20.62 -6.55 -8.09
C ALA A 174 -19.40 -7.35 -8.56
N GLN A 175 -18.39 -6.69 -9.14
CA GLN A 175 -17.16 -7.31 -9.62
C GLN A 175 -16.03 -7.33 -8.59
N LEU A 176 -16.24 -6.91 -7.33
CA LEU A 176 -15.17 -7.00 -6.33
C LEU A 176 -14.85 -8.48 -6.04
N ARG A 177 -13.76 -8.98 -6.60
CA ARG A 177 -13.31 -10.36 -6.37
C ARG A 177 -12.48 -10.46 -5.09
N LYS A 178 -12.76 -11.46 -4.26
CA LYS A 178 -11.95 -11.78 -3.09
C LYS A 178 -10.66 -12.47 -3.51
N LEU A 179 -9.54 -12.12 -2.88
CA LEU A 179 -8.32 -12.92 -3.01
C LEU A 179 -8.51 -14.24 -2.26
N PRO A 180 -8.35 -15.40 -2.91
CA PRO A 180 -8.57 -16.69 -2.27
C PRO A 180 -7.37 -17.15 -1.42
N PHE A 181 -6.30 -16.36 -1.38
CA PHE A 181 -5.08 -16.62 -0.62
C PHE A 181 -4.64 -15.40 0.18
N ASP A 182 -4.01 -15.68 1.31
CA ASP A 182 -3.25 -14.72 2.09
C ASP A 182 -1.76 -14.88 1.76
N PHE A 183 -1.11 -13.76 1.48
CA PHE A 183 0.31 -13.70 1.14
C PHE A 183 1.10 -13.08 2.28
N HIS A 184 2.17 -13.73 2.71
CA HIS A 184 3.08 -13.21 3.72
C HIS A 184 4.52 -13.26 3.24
N TYR A 185 5.25 -12.17 3.35
CA TYR A 185 6.70 -12.25 3.23
C TYR A 185 7.31 -12.74 4.53
N ARG A 186 8.22 -13.70 4.42
CA ARG A 186 9.28 -13.93 5.40
C ARG A 186 10.54 -13.22 4.92
N TYR A 187 11.13 -12.40 5.77
CA TYR A 187 12.30 -11.62 5.43
C TYR A 187 13.24 -11.53 6.63
N ALA A 188 14.50 -11.17 6.36
CA ALA A 188 15.52 -10.96 7.36
C ALA A 188 15.95 -9.48 7.38
N CYS A 189 16.26 -9.00 8.57
CA CYS A 189 16.92 -7.73 8.82
C CYS A 189 18.24 -7.98 9.55
N GLU A 190 19.25 -7.18 9.21
CA GLU A 190 20.52 -7.19 9.94
C GLU A 190 20.39 -6.23 11.12
N THR A 191 20.59 -6.74 12.32
CA THR A 191 20.51 -5.96 13.56
C THR A 191 21.88 -5.98 14.24
N PRO A 192 22.16 -5.07 15.19
CA PRO A 192 23.38 -5.14 15.99
C PRO A 192 23.56 -6.47 16.74
N GLN A 193 22.49 -7.22 16.97
CA GLN A 193 22.46 -8.52 17.64
C GLN A 193 22.55 -9.71 16.66
N GLY A 194 22.67 -9.44 15.36
CA GLY A 194 22.73 -10.42 14.27
C GLY A 194 21.49 -10.39 13.37
N THR A 195 21.43 -11.33 12.44
CA THR A 195 20.30 -11.45 11.49
C THR A 195 19.04 -11.96 12.18
N VAL A 196 17.94 -11.20 12.12
CA VAL A 196 16.63 -11.57 12.68
C VAL A 196 15.60 -11.74 11.57
N ALA A 197 14.78 -12.78 11.65
CA ALA A 197 13.73 -13.07 10.69
C ALA A 197 12.35 -12.59 11.17
N TYR A 198 11.57 -12.01 10.25
CA TYR A 198 10.22 -11.51 10.48
C TYR A 198 9.25 -12.05 9.46
N LYS A 199 7.96 -11.98 9.78
CA LYS A 199 6.87 -12.36 8.88
C LYS A 199 5.76 -11.33 8.93
N HIS A 200 5.38 -10.79 7.77
CA HIS A 200 4.28 -9.82 7.66
C HIS A 200 3.37 -10.12 6.47
N LYS A 201 2.06 -9.94 6.69
CA LYS A 201 1.04 -10.10 5.65
C LYS A 201 1.10 -8.95 4.66
N ILE A 202 0.94 -9.26 3.37
CA ILE A 202 0.89 -8.30 2.28
C ILE A 202 -0.57 -8.03 1.92
N VAL A 203 -0.94 -6.76 1.91
CA VAL A 203 -2.29 -6.30 1.56
C VAL A 203 -2.28 -5.26 0.43
N ASP A 204 -1.16 -5.15 -0.30
CA ASP A 204 -1.00 -4.24 -1.44
C ASP A 204 -1.95 -4.61 -2.60
N TRP A 205 -2.66 -3.60 -3.14
CA TRP A 205 -3.48 -3.74 -4.34
C TRP A 205 -2.69 -4.31 -5.53
N GLU A 206 -1.45 -3.87 -5.73
CA GLU A 206 -0.62 -4.31 -6.88
C GLU A 206 -0.29 -5.80 -6.80
N VAL A 207 -0.13 -6.35 -5.60
CA VAL A 207 0.07 -7.79 -5.38
C VAL A 207 -1.20 -8.58 -5.67
N GLY A 208 -2.36 -8.07 -5.24
CA GLY A 208 -3.64 -8.66 -5.62
C GLY A 208 -3.91 -8.61 -7.13
N ALA A 209 -3.55 -7.51 -7.79
CA ALA A 209 -3.64 -7.37 -9.24
C ALA A 209 -2.69 -8.33 -9.96
N LEU A 210 -1.45 -8.46 -9.48
CA LEU A 210 -0.48 -9.44 -9.98
C LEU A 210 -1.06 -10.86 -9.91
N TYR A 211 -1.61 -11.26 -8.77
CA TYR A 211 -2.26 -12.57 -8.59
C TYR A 211 -3.32 -12.81 -9.68
N TRP A 212 -4.23 -11.87 -9.90
CA TRP A 212 -5.28 -12.03 -10.91
C TRP A 212 -4.74 -12.09 -12.33
N ASN A 213 -3.67 -11.37 -12.63
CA ASN A 213 -3.02 -11.38 -13.93
C ASN A 213 -2.38 -12.74 -14.22
N VAL A 214 -1.58 -13.27 -13.27
CA VAL A 214 -0.96 -14.59 -13.45
C VAL A 214 -1.98 -15.72 -13.42
N ARG A 215 -3.04 -15.61 -12.60
CA ARG A 215 -4.15 -16.57 -12.58
C ARG A 215 -4.90 -16.61 -13.91
N ARG A 216 -5.07 -15.47 -14.56
CA ARG A 216 -5.69 -15.38 -15.90
C ARG A 216 -4.79 -15.98 -16.99
N GLY A 217 -3.49 -15.71 -16.94
CA GLY A 217 -2.53 -16.17 -17.95
C GLY A 217 -2.12 -17.64 -17.83
N HIS A 218 -2.02 -18.15 -16.60
CA HIS A 218 -1.42 -19.47 -16.32
C HIS A 218 -2.39 -20.46 -15.64
N GLY A 219 -3.61 -20.04 -15.30
CA GLY A 219 -4.61 -20.93 -14.72
C GLY A 219 -4.14 -21.55 -13.40
N ARG A 220 -4.04 -22.89 -13.33
CA ARG A 220 -3.63 -23.62 -12.12
C ARG A 220 -2.15 -23.42 -11.78
N ASP A 221 -1.32 -23.13 -12.77
CA ASP A 221 0.13 -22.97 -12.60
C ASP A 221 0.54 -21.52 -12.30
N TRP A 222 -0.40 -20.71 -11.82
CA TRP A 222 -0.22 -19.29 -11.50
C TRP A 222 0.84 -19.03 -10.41
N GLU A 223 1.07 -19.99 -9.52
CA GLU A 223 1.89 -19.80 -8.33
C GLU A 223 3.36 -19.59 -8.69
N GLN A 224 3.89 -20.33 -9.68
CA GLN A 224 5.28 -20.21 -10.10
C GLN A 224 5.63 -18.78 -10.60
N PRO A 225 4.94 -18.19 -11.60
CA PRO A 225 5.23 -16.81 -12.02
C PRO A 225 4.90 -15.77 -10.95
N PHE A 226 3.98 -16.07 -10.02
CA PHE A 226 3.72 -15.20 -8.87
C PHE A 226 4.91 -15.14 -7.91
N ARG A 227 5.45 -16.31 -7.56
CA ARG A 227 6.64 -16.45 -6.72
C ARG A 227 7.86 -15.85 -7.37
N GLU A 228 8.10 -16.13 -8.65
CA GLU A 228 9.23 -15.55 -9.38
C GLU A 228 9.24 -14.02 -9.29
N LYS A 229 8.06 -13.39 -9.47
CA LYS A 229 7.94 -11.94 -9.36
C LYS A 229 8.25 -11.42 -7.96
N LEU A 230 7.75 -12.08 -6.91
CA LEU A 230 7.82 -11.60 -5.53
C LEU A 230 9.07 -12.05 -4.77
N GLU A 231 9.65 -13.20 -5.09
CA GLU A 231 10.82 -13.77 -4.42
C GLU A 231 12.12 -13.43 -5.16
N SER A 232 12.08 -13.22 -6.48
CA SER A 232 13.26 -12.98 -7.32
C SER A 232 13.28 -11.58 -7.94
N GLU A 233 12.32 -11.25 -8.80
CA GLU A 233 12.39 -10.03 -9.64
C GLU A 233 12.28 -8.73 -8.83
N ILE A 234 11.28 -8.61 -7.96
CA ILE A 234 11.09 -7.41 -7.12
C ILE A 234 12.23 -7.28 -6.10
N PRO A 235 12.65 -8.34 -5.38
CA PRO A 235 13.79 -8.26 -4.44
C PRO A 235 15.16 -8.01 -5.09
N ALA A 236 15.31 -8.24 -6.41
CA ALA A 236 16.53 -7.89 -7.13
C ALA A 236 16.81 -6.37 -7.12
N ALA A 237 15.77 -5.54 -7.02
CA ALA A 237 15.87 -4.10 -6.83
C ALA A 237 16.12 -3.71 -5.35
N ASP A 238 16.20 -2.41 -5.04
CA ASP A 238 16.31 -1.91 -3.65
C ASP A 238 14.92 -1.92 -2.98
N LEU A 239 14.42 -3.12 -2.70
CA LEU A 239 13.09 -3.34 -2.14
C LEU A 239 12.97 -2.75 -0.73
N MET A 240 11.91 -1.98 -0.54
CA MET A 240 11.41 -1.46 0.72
C MET A 240 9.93 -1.81 0.86
N PHE A 241 9.50 -2.04 2.09
CA PHE A 241 8.11 -2.19 2.46
C PHE A 241 7.59 -0.88 3.02
N LEU A 242 6.46 -0.40 2.50
CA LEU A 242 5.63 0.52 3.26
C LEU A 242 4.77 -0.31 4.21
N LEU A 243 5.07 -0.22 5.50
CA LEU A 243 4.36 -0.90 6.58
C LEU A 243 3.30 0.03 7.19
N GLY A 244 2.18 -0.53 7.62
CA GLY A 244 1.16 0.21 8.36
C GLY A 244 0.39 -0.64 9.35
N THR A 245 0.04 -0.04 10.50
CA THR A 245 -0.72 -0.74 11.54
C THR A 245 -2.21 -0.88 11.23
N ILE A 246 -2.83 -1.87 11.84
CA ILE A 246 -4.28 -2.10 11.76
C ILE A 246 -4.98 -1.21 12.80
N HIS A 247 -6.02 -0.46 12.40
CA HIS A 247 -6.70 0.46 13.31
C HIS A 247 -7.25 -0.22 14.59
N ARG A 248 -7.82 -1.43 14.45
CA ARG A 248 -8.37 -2.22 15.57
C ARG A 248 -7.29 -2.97 16.37
N PHE A 249 -6.17 -3.33 15.74
CA PHE A 249 -5.07 -4.08 16.34
C PHE A 249 -3.79 -3.30 16.09
N ARG A 250 -3.58 -2.25 16.91
CA ARG A 250 -2.56 -1.23 16.64
C ARG A 250 -1.13 -1.73 16.78
N ASP A 251 -0.94 -2.87 17.42
CA ASP A 251 0.29 -3.66 17.55
C ASP A 251 0.58 -4.55 16.32
N GLN A 252 -0.40 -4.75 15.44
CA GLN A 252 -0.22 -5.57 14.24
C GLN A 252 0.10 -4.72 13.02
N TRP A 253 1.14 -5.12 12.30
CA TRP A 253 1.62 -4.48 11.09
C TRP A 253 1.29 -5.29 9.83
N LEU A 254 1.04 -4.57 8.74
CA LEU A 254 0.83 -5.12 7.41
C LEU A 254 1.77 -4.43 6.42
N ILE A 255 2.26 -5.19 5.44
CA ILE A 255 2.92 -4.62 4.26
C ILE A 255 1.81 -4.07 3.36
N VAL A 256 1.65 -2.75 3.36
CA VAL A 256 0.62 -2.05 2.59
C VAL A 256 1.12 -1.65 1.20
N SER A 257 2.44 -1.59 0.99
CA SER A 257 2.99 -1.57 -0.36
C SER A 257 4.43 -2.06 -0.49
N LEU A 258 4.79 -2.51 -1.69
CA LEU A 258 6.15 -2.77 -2.13
C LEU A 258 6.70 -1.58 -2.93
N ILE A 259 7.84 -1.04 -2.52
CA ILE A 259 8.55 0.06 -3.18
C ILE A 259 9.94 -0.43 -3.55
N TYR A 260 10.28 -0.49 -4.84
CA TYR A 260 11.46 -1.21 -5.31
C TYR A 260 12.24 -0.40 -6.37
N PRO A 261 12.83 0.75 -6.01
CA PRO A 261 13.67 1.50 -6.94
C PRO A 261 14.86 0.65 -7.43
N PRO A 262 15.34 0.86 -8.67
CA PRO A 262 16.56 0.21 -9.15
C PRO A 262 17.73 0.45 -8.19
N ARG A 263 18.57 -0.56 -7.96
CA ARG A 263 19.78 -0.40 -7.13
C ARG A 263 20.72 0.61 -7.78
N GLN A 264 21.19 1.58 -7.01
CA GLN A 264 22.23 2.48 -7.47
C GLN A 264 23.56 1.75 -7.45
N GLN A 265 24.36 1.91 -8.51
CA GLN A 265 25.75 1.45 -8.47
C GLN A 265 26.48 2.22 -7.37
N PRO A 266 27.33 1.57 -6.56
CA PRO A 266 28.19 2.29 -5.64
C PRO A 266 28.99 3.31 -6.44
N VAL A 267 28.95 4.58 -6.01
CA VAL A 267 29.78 5.63 -6.61
C VAL A 267 31.22 5.17 -6.42
N SER A 268 31.89 4.79 -7.50
CA SER A 268 33.33 4.60 -7.50
C SER A 268 33.94 5.94 -7.08
N GLU A 269 34.51 6.00 -5.87
CA GLU A 269 35.33 7.14 -5.47
C GLU A 269 36.33 7.41 -6.60
N PRO A 270 36.47 8.65 -7.08
CA PRO A 270 37.49 8.96 -8.05
C PRO A 270 38.82 8.62 -7.40
N GLN A 271 39.45 7.57 -7.91
CA GLN A 271 40.79 7.14 -7.55
C GLN A 271 41.67 8.40 -7.54
N GLN A 272 42.02 8.87 -6.33
CA GLN A 272 42.94 9.98 -6.20
C GLN A 272 44.21 9.57 -6.93
N SER A 273 44.45 10.25 -8.05
CA SER A 273 45.63 10.05 -8.86
C SER A 273 46.84 10.38 -7.98
N LEU A 274 47.58 9.35 -7.58
CA LEU A 274 48.91 9.52 -7.00
C LEU A 274 49.85 9.94 -8.14
N PHE A 275 49.95 11.24 -8.37
CA PHE A 275 51.08 11.90 -9.02
C PHE A 275 51.52 13.09 -8.17
#